data_AF-A0AAU5I9Z8-F1
#
_entry.id   AF-A0AAU5I9Z8-F1
#
_cell.length_a   1.000
_cell.length_b   1.000
_cell.length_c   1.000
_cell.angle_alpha   90.00
_cell.angle_beta   90.00
_cell.angle_gamma   90.00
#
_symmetry.space_group_name_H-M   'P 1'
#
loop_
_entity.id
_entity.type
_entity.pdbx_description
1 polymer ?
#
loop_
_entity_poly.entity_id
_entity_poly.type
_entity_poly.pdbx_seq_one_letter_code
_entity_poly.pdbx_strand_id
1 'polypeptide(L)'
;MRTLRELGTGLSAFREVVERKTPLPEVAAAHAEALAVQLRVTAHCARLSGGADDDGLRQRLPARVDSAKDPRRERYRQLLAVINGRPVPAPSASALDWSGRALRARTPA
;
A
#
# COMPACT_ATOMS: atom_id res chain seq x y z
N MET A 1 -21.04 27.26 3.57
CA MET A 1 -20.94 27.14 2.10
C MET A 1 -19.47 27.29 1.71
N ARG A 2 -18.72 26.17 1.71
CA ARG A 2 -17.27 26.13 1.47
C ARG A 2 -17.08 25.91 -0.03
N THR A 3 -16.59 26.91 -0.75
CA THR A 3 -16.53 26.89 -2.22
C THR A 3 -15.29 26.16 -2.74
N LEU A 4 -15.40 25.60 -3.95
CA LEU A 4 -14.45 24.76 -4.70
C LEU A 4 -12.99 25.25 -4.79
N ARG A 5 -12.68 26.45 -4.29
CA ARG A 5 -11.35 27.09 -4.32
C ARG A 5 -10.37 26.52 -3.29
N GLU A 6 -10.86 25.81 -2.27
CA GLU A 6 -10.00 25.18 -1.25
C GLU A 6 -9.43 23.81 -1.67
N LEU A 7 -9.93 23.23 -2.77
CA LEU A 7 -9.39 22.00 -3.37
C LEU A 7 -8.20 22.28 -4.32
N GLY A 8 -7.36 23.27 -4.00
CA GLY A 8 -6.14 23.62 -4.74
C GLY A 8 -5.11 22.48 -4.87
N THR A 9 -5.31 21.39 -4.14
CA THR A 9 -4.55 20.14 -4.24
C THR A 9 -5.25 19.06 -5.09
N GLY A 10 -6.58 19.13 -5.26
CA GLY A 10 -7.37 18.14 -5.99
C GLY A 10 -7.51 18.44 -7.49
N LEU A 11 -7.72 19.72 -7.85
CA LEU A 11 -8.02 20.09 -9.24
C LEU A 11 -6.78 20.09 -10.14
N SER A 12 -5.60 20.38 -9.60
CA SER A 12 -4.32 20.31 -10.33
C SER A 12 -3.88 18.86 -10.57
N ALA A 13 -4.03 17.99 -9.56
CA ALA A 13 -3.80 16.55 -9.70
C ALA A 13 -4.81 15.92 -10.68
N PHE A 14 -6.08 16.33 -10.61
CA PHE A 14 -7.09 15.90 -11.57
C PHE A 14 -6.80 16.41 -12.99
N ARG A 15 -6.37 17.67 -13.13
CA ARG A 15 -5.97 18.25 -14.42
C ARG A 15 -4.75 17.55 -15.00
N GLU A 16 -3.79 17.14 -14.19
CA GLU A 16 -2.62 16.37 -14.60
C GLU A 16 -2.98 14.93 -15.05
N VAL A 17 -3.97 14.31 -14.40
CA VAL A 17 -4.54 13.02 -14.84
C VAL A 17 -5.36 13.17 -16.11
N VAL A 18 -6.11 14.26 -16.27
CA VAL A 18 -6.88 14.57 -17.50
C VAL A 18 -5.94 14.92 -18.67
N GLU A 19 -4.83 15.61 -18.41
CA GLU A 19 -3.75 15.87 -19.38
C GLU A 19 -3.09 14.56 -19.85
N ARG A 20 -2.87 13.62 -18.93
CA ARG A 20 -2.44 12.24 -19.24
C ARG A 20 -3.64 11.40 -19.69
N LYS A 21 -4.14 11.62 -20.91
CA LYS A 21 -5.13 10.84 -21.72
C LYS A 21 -5.55 9.41 -21.26
N THR A 22 -5.95 9.22 -20.00
CA THR A 22 -6.30 7.92 -19.43
C THR A 22 -7.79 7.98 -19.14
N PRO A 23 -8.61 7.17 -19.81
CA PRO A 23 -10.05 7.23 -19.66
C PRO A 23 -10.46 6.95 -18.21
N LEU A 24 -11.42 7.72 -17.70
CA LEU A 24 -11.99 7.55 -16.35
C LEU A 24 -12.37 6.09 -16.00
N PRO A 25 -12.99 5.28 -16.89
CA PRO A 25 -13.26 3.88 -16.57
C PRO A 25 -12.00 3.04 -16.34
N GLU A 26 -10.89 3.34 -17.01
CA GLU A 26 -9.61 2.64 -16.81
C GLU A 26 -9.02 2.98 -15.45
N VAL A 27 -9.11 4.25 -15.05
CA VAL A 27 -8.71 4.71 -13.71
C VAL A 27 -9.56 4.04 -12.63
N ALA A 28 -10.89 3.96 -12.84
CA ALA A 28 -11.80 3.29 -11.92
C ALA A 28 -11.50 1.78 -11.80
N ALA A 29 -11.22 1.11 -12.92
CA ALA A 29 -10.83 -0.29 -12.95
C ALA A 29 -9.50 -0.52 -12.19
N ALA A 30 -8.47 0.30 -12.46
CA ALA A 30 -7.20 0.24 -11.75
C ALA A 30 -7.37 0.47 -10.23
N HIS A 31 -8.26 1.38 -9.83
CA HIS A 31 -8.60 1.58 -8.42
C HIS A 31 -9.31 0.37 -7.80
N ALA A 32 -10.25 -0.26 -8.53
CA ALA A 32 -10.93 -1.46 -8.06
C ALA A 32 -9.96 -2.64 -7.90
N GLU A 33 -9.03 -2.82 -8.83
CA GLU A 33 -7.98 -3.83 -8.73
C GLU A 33 -7.05 -3.56 -7.53
N ALA A 34 -6.63 -2.31 -7.35
CA ALA A 34 -5.82 -1.92 -6.20
C ALA A 34 -6.55 -2.19 -4.87
N LEU A 35 -7.86 -1.94 -4.79
CA LEU A 35 -8.69 -2.29 -3.63
C LEU A 35 -8.76 -3.80 -3.40
N ALA A 36 -8.93 -4.60 -4.45
CA ALA A 36 -8.96 -6.05 -4.35
C ALA A 36 -7.62 -6.62 -3.86
N VAL A 37 -6.49 -6.09 -4.33
CA VAL A 37 -5.17 -6.43 -3.80
C VAL A 37 -5.06 -6.04 -2.32
N GLN A 38 -5.49 -4.83 -1.97
CA GLN A 38 -5.44 -4.33 -0.59
C GLN A 38 -6.22 -5.23 0.38
N LEU A 39 -7.43 -5.65 0.02
CA LEU A 39 -8.25 -6.57 0.82
C LEU A 39 -7.57 -7.93 1.01
N ARG A 40 -6.97 -8.49 -0.05
CA ARG A 40 -6.24 -9.76 0.04
C ARG A 40 -5.02 -9.65 0.95
N VAL A 41 -4.25 -8.57 0.83
CA VAL A 41 -3.05 -8.33 1.64
C VAL A 41 -3.41 -8.14 3.12
N THR A 42 -4.40 -7.30 3.42
CA THR A 42 -4.84 -7.05 4.80
C THR A 42 -5.40 -8.31 5.46
N ALA A 43 -6.24 -9.08 4.76
CA ALA A 43 -6.71 -10.38 5.23
C ALA A 43 -5.57 -11.38 5.45
N HIS A 44 -4.55 -11.39 4.59
CA HIS A 44 -3.37 -12.23 4.78
C HIS A 44 -2.57 -11.81 6.02
N CYS A 45 -2.37 -10.50 6.22
CA CYS A 45 -1.73 -9.98 7.41
C CYS A 45 -2.50 -10.30 8.70
N ALA A 46 -3.84 -10.22 8.67
CA ALA A 46 -4.70 -10.60 9.79
C ALA A 46 -4.42 -12.05 10.24
N ARG A 47 -4.41 -12.98 9.28
CA ARG A 47 -4.07 -14.39 9.53
C ARG A 47 -2.67 -14.58 10.10
N LEU A 48 -1.66 -13.91 9.54
CA LEU A 48 -0.29 -13.97 10.06
C LEU A 48 -0.12 -13.37 11.47
N SER A 49 -1.10 -12.60 11.94
CA SER A 49 -1.06 -11.92 13.24
C SER A 49 -1.91 -12.61 14.30
N GLY A 50 -2.58 -13.71 13.94
CA GLY A 50 -3.48 -14.45 14.83
C GLY A 50 -4.79 -13.72 15.16
N GLY A 51 -5.24 -12.77 14.33
CA GLY A 51 -6.42 -11.94 14.61
C GLY A 51 -7.35 -11.74 13.41
N ALA A 52 -8.52 -11.16 13.68
CA ALA A 52 -9.47 -10.70 12.67
C ALA A 52 -8.97 -9.40 11.99
N ASP A 53 -9.53 -9.05 10.83
CA ASP A 53 -9.30 -7.75 10.19
C ASP A 53 -10.10 -6.64 10.91
N ASP A 54 -9.69 -6.38 12.15
CA ASP A 54 -10.30 -5.40 13.06
C ASP A 54 -9.56 -4.06 13.05
N ASP A 55 -10.15 -3.07 13.73
CA ASP A 55 -9.55 -1.73 13.82
C ASP A 55 -8.20 -1.73 14.55
N GLY A 56 -7.98 -2.67 15.47
CA GLY A 56 -6.69 -2.86 16.14
C GLY A 56 -5.59 -3.30 15.18
N LEU A 57 -5.91 -4.21 14.25
CA LEU A 57 -5.03 -4.58 13.15
C LEU A 57 -4.76 -3.38 12.24
N ARG A 58 -5.81 -2.63 11.86
CA ARG A 58 -5.67 -1.44 10.99
C ARG A 58 -4.77 -0.37 11.60
N GLN A 59 -4.82 -0.16 12.91
CA GLN A 59 -3.93 0.76 13.62
C GLN A 59 -2.48 0.25 13.70
N ARG A 60 -2.28 -1.06 13.88
CA ARG A 60 -0.92 -1.65 14.03
C ARG A 60 -0.23 -1.93 12.70
N LEU A 61 -0.98 -2.09 11.61
CA LEU A 61 -0.48 -2.46 10.28
C LEU A 61 0.58 -1.48 9.72
N PRO A 62 0.39 -0.14 9.77
CA PRO A 62 1.40 0.80 9.29
C PRO A 62 2.77 0.60 9.94
N ALA A 63 2.81 0.46 11.27
CA ALA A 63 4.06 0.23 12.01
C ALA A 63 4.72 -1.09 11.60
N ARG A 64 3.93 -2.14 11.36
CA ARG A 64 4.46 -3.43 10.88
C ARG A 64 5.02 -3.35 9.46
N VAL A 65 4.37 -2.59 8.58
CA VAL A 65 4.88 -2.33 7.23
C VAL A 65 6.19 -1.54 7.29
N ASP A 66 6.30 -0.56 8.18
CA ASP A 66 7.54 0.19 8.37
C ASP A 66 8.68 -0.72 8.90
N SER A 67 8.42 -1.59 9.87
CA SER A 67 9.42 -2.60 10.29
C SER A 67 9.78 -3.58 9.17
N ALA A 68 8.85 -3.87 8.25
CA ALA A 68 9.11 -4.77 7.13
C ALA A 68 10.08 -4.18 6.10
N LYS A 69 10.20 -2.84 6.02
CA LYS A 69 11.12 -2.11 5.13
C LYS A 69 12.57 -2.13 5.58
N ASP A 70 12.89 -2.64 6.76
CA ASP A 70 14.27 -2.65 7.29
C ASP A 70 15.24 -3.30 6.26
N PRO A 71 16.27 -2.56 5.78
CA PRO A 71 17.24 -3.09 4.82
C PRO A 71 17.94 -4.38 5.31
N ARG A 72 18.13 -4.52 6.62
CA ARG A 72 18.74 -5.72 7.22
C ARG A 72 17.83 -6.93 7.07
N ARG A 73 16.52 -6.72 7.26
CA ARG A 73 15.50 -7.75 7.13
C ARG A 73 15.32 -8.20 5.68
N GLU A 74 15.40 -7.28 4.72
CA GLU A 74 15.36 -7.63 3.29
C GLU A 74 16.59 -8.47 2.91
N ARG A 75 17.78 -8.02 3.30
CA ARG A 75 19.02 -8.77 3.07
C ARG A 75 18.98 -10.16 3.72
N TYR A 76 18.45 -10.26 4.93
CA TYR A 76 18.26 -11.54 5.62
C TYR A 76 17.33 -12.49 4.85
N ARG A 77 16.23 -11.99 4.28
CA ARG A 77 15.32 -12.79 3.46
C ARG A 77 15.96 -13.27 2.16
N GLN A 78 16.73 -12.43 1.50
CA GLN A 78 17.48 -12.82 0.30
C GLN A 78 18.49 -13.91 0.62
N LEU A 79 19.23 -13.77 1.72
CA LEU A 79 20.17 -14.80 2.20
C LEU A 79 19.47 -16.11 2.55
N LEU A 80 18.34 -16.05 3.27
CA LEU A 80 17.53 -17.22 3.55
C LEU A 80 17.03 -17.91 2.27
N ALA A 81 16.66 -17.17 1.23
CA ALA A 81 16.27 -17.76 -0.04
C ALA A 81 17.43 -18.53 -0.68
N VAL A 82 18.62 -17.91 -0.74
CA VAL A 82 19.85 -18.56 -1.25
C VAL A 82 20.18 -19.82 -0.46
N ILE A 83 20.22 -19.73 0.87
CA ILE A 83 20.54 -20.87 1.75
C ILE A 83 19.55 -22.01 1.56
N ASN A 84 18.26 -21.70 1.36
CA ASN A 84 17.22 -22.70 1.16
C ASN A 84 17.06 -23.13 -0.31
N GLY A 85 17.94 -22.71 -1.23
CA GLY A 85 17.86 -23.04 -2.65
C GLY A 85 16.60 -22.50 -3.34
N ARG A 86 15.99 -21.45 -2.80
CA ARG A 86 14.78 -20.80 -3.35
C ARG A 86 15.16 -19.57 -4.19
N PRO A 87 14.33 -19.19 -5.18
CA PRO A 87 14.54 -17.95 -5.93
C PRO A 87 14.66 -16.74 -4.99
N VAL A 88 15.65 -15.90 -5.26
CA VAL A 88 15.87 -14.67 -4.48
C VAL A 88 14.68 -13.73 -4.74
N PRO A 89 13.94 -13.30 -3.69
CA PRO A 89 12.82 -12.40 -3.86
C PRO A 89 13.30 -11.03 -4.37
N ALA A 90 12.52 -10.43 -5.26
CA ALA A 90 12.76 -9.08 -5.76
C ALA A 90 12.71 -8.06 -4.61
N PRO A 91 13.49 -6.97 -4.68
CA PRO A 91 13.45 -5.91 -3.68
C PRO A 91 12.04 -5.35 -3.51
N SER A 92 11.59 -5.25 -2.26
CA SER A 92 10.21 -4.86 -1.91
C SER A 92 10.09 -3.50 -1.21
N ALA A 93 11.23 -2.84 -0.94
CA ALA A 93 11.27 -1.60 -0.15
C ALA A 93 10.35 -0.50 -0.69
N SER A 94 10.36 -0.24 -2.00
CA SER A 94 9.49 0.79 -2.62
C SER A 94 8.01 0.43 -2.55
N ALA A 95 7.67 -0.85 -2.74
CA ALA A 95 6.30 -1.34 -2.65
C ALA A 95 5.77 -1.25 -1.21
N LEU A 96 6.59 -1.64 -0.22
CA LEU A 96 6.27 -1.48 1.19
C LEU A 96 6.17 0.01 1.57
N ASP A 97 7.01 0.86 0.99
CA ASP A 97 6.97 2.30 1.24
C ASP A 97 5.65 2.94 0.83
N TRP A 98 5.27 2.70 -0.42
CA TRP A 98 3.95 3.08 -0.91
C TRP A 98 2.82 2.50 -0.05
N SER A 99 2.90 1.21 0.33
CA SER A 99 1.87 0.55 1.13
C SER A 99 1.68 1.20 2.51
N GLY A 100 2.78 1.55 3.19
CA GLY A 100 2.73 2.21 4.48
C GLY A 100 2.07 3.60 4.40
N ARG A 101 2.36 4.35 3.32
CA ARG A 101 1.69 5.64 3.05
C ARG A 101 0.21 5.46 2.75
N ALA A 102 -0.16 4.50 1.90
CA ALA A 102 -1.54 4.23 1.53
C ALA A 102 -2.40 3.81 2.74
N LEU A 103 -1.85 2.99 3.64
CA LEU A 103 -2.52 2.59 4.88
C LEU A 103 -2.78 3.79 5.80
N ARG A 104 -1.78 4.65 6.01
CA ARG A 104 -1.95 5.87 6.83
C ARG A 104 -2.98 6.84 6.27
N ALA A 105 -3.08 6.96 4.95
CA ALA A 105 -4.10 7.80 4.31
C ALA A 105 -5.54 7.29 4.50
N ARG A 106 -5.72 6.00 4.86
CA ARG A 106 -7.03 5.36 5.02
C ARG A 106 -7.49 5.19 6.46
N THR A 107 -6.57 5.27 7.42
CA THR A 107 -6.88 5.23 8.85
C THR A 107 -6.72 6.65 9.41
N PRO A 108 -7.72 7.53 9.28
CA PRO A 108 -7.67 8.81 9.97
C PRO A 108 -7.58 8.54 11.48
N ALA A 109 -6.74 9.34 12.15
CA ALA A 109 -6.49 9.27 13.58
C ALA A 109 -7.76 9.48 14.41
#